data_AF-A0A928MXY1-F1
#
_entry.id   AF-A0A928MXY1-F1
#
_cell.length_a   1.000
_cell.length_b   1.000
_cell.length_c   1.000
_cell.angle_alpha   90.00
_cell.angle_beta   90.00
_cell.angle_gamma   90.00
#
_symmetry.space_group_name_H-M   'P 1'
#
loop_
_entity.id
_entity.type
_entity.pdbx_description
1 polymer ?
#
loop_
_entity_poly.entity_id
_entity_poly.type
_entity_poly.pdbx_seq_one_letter_code
_entity_poly.pdbx_strand_id
1 'polypeptide(L)'
;MLKRIISCVLIFAMLSVLSLVAFAAKGFADVDEESYSWAIEQINDMADKKIISGYPDGTFQPAKGITKIEAMLLISRILGKNDDTYADSLKDIYKIYEEKLEDLDIQYGEEIAFLIYKGVFALGEIEELAEENELNEPLLRHEAAMYLTKVMDADADLSDADTGFEDEDEIPEASRAYVKYVKEEGIMQGMTATTFNPDVQVNRAQMAVMLYRVMEAKELLFIEGELDRIIGSEITVSLTAGSGSYDISEAEFYMNGEACEASDLKSGFDVTLVFEDATLKRVETIYFAPEVVKTIVGQITEIVLTSIKTVKIENSGTNKTEIYSVDPGCEVYVNNGMATLSVLRTKDNARLHLDKNNVVTKIDVIDTNVEFSDGIINKLDYDEHKVEILRKDGTVETYYVSDDIIVTRNKKNSNLSNLLAGDKVSKCIVRYNKIDSLQVTSDIGSTTGTITEILIAKEASIVITKNGEDTRYPMTKGIKVFLDDEECEVYDLRLDMSAEITTDSGAVSEIRVTSAQEIAQISGIVEVVNPSYGFINVKTTTGQSQQVFVSDSTKITADGAITGTKTIKNIREGDYVFVIGKMVNGAFQATTIVIVDNN
;
A
#
# COMPACT_ATOMS: atom_id res chain seq x y z
N MET A 1 42.75 -79.36 44.23
CA MET A 1 42.27 -78.35 45.20
C MET A 1 43.07 -77.05 45.09
N LEU A 2 43.01 -76.36 43.95
CA LEU A 2 43.69 -75.07 43.75
C LEU A 2 42.86 -74.11 42.85
N LYS A 3 41.53 -74.21 42.92
CA LYS A 3 40.61 -73.31 42.20
C LYS A 3 39.42 -72.82 43.04
N ARG A 4 39.47 -73.01 44.37
CA ARG A 4 38.42 -72.56 45.30
C ARG A 4 38.89 -71.55 46.36
N ILE A 5 40.13 -71.04 46.26
CA ILE A 5 40.68 -70.03 47.19
C ILE A 5 40.84 -68.65 46.53
N ILE A 6 40.66 -68.53 45.21
CA ILE A 6 40.78 -67.24 44.50
C ILE A 6 39.45 -66.46 44.45
N SER A 7 38.30 -67.10 44.74
CA SER A 7 37.00 -66.40 44.75
C SER A 7 36.64 -65.67 46.05
N CYS A 8 37.40 -65.81 47.14
CA CYS A 8 37.09 -65.13 48.41
C CYS A 8 38.06 -64.00 48.78
N VAL A 9 39.15 -63.78 48.03
CA VAL A 9 40.09 -62.67 48.26
C VAL A 9 39.90 -61.52 47.25
N LEU A 10 39.19 -61.76 46.14
CA LEU A 10 38.83 -60.73 45.16
C LEU A 10 37.48 -60.03 45.44
N ILE A 11 36.71 -60.51 46.43
CA ILE A 11 35.44 -59.89 46.86
C ILE A 11 35.63 -59.01 48.12
N PHE A 12 36.77 -59.11 48.81
CA PHE A 12 37.07 -58.31 50.00
C PHE A 12 37.99 -57.09 49.75
N ALA A 13 38.64 -57.02 48.58
CA ALA A 13 39.42 -55.86 48.14
C ALA A 13 38.66 -54.94 47.17
N MET A 14 37.40 -55.26 46.86
CA MET A 14 36.46 -54.43 46.09
C MET A 14 35.36 -53.83 46.98
N LEU A 15 35.62 -53.78 48.30
CA LEU A 15 34.70 -53.31 49.35
C LEU A 15 35.36 -52.34 50.34
N SER A 16 36.42 -51.63 49.91
CA SER A 16 37.15 -50.68 50.76
C SER A 16 37.48 -49.34 50.10
N VAL A 17 36.66 -48.89 49.13
CA VAL A 17 36.58 -47.48 48.73
C VAL A 17 35.11 -47.12 48.44
N LEU A 18 34.26 -47.22 49.46
CA LEU A 18 33.22 -46.19 49.62
C LEU A 18 33.80 -45.17 50.60
N SER A 19 34.76 -44.38 50.15
CA SER A 19 34.73 -42.99 50.57
C SER A 19 33.42 -42.46 50.00
N LEU A 20 32.41 -42.29 50.86
CA LEU A 20 31.47 -41.22 50.67
C LEU A 20 32.34 -39.97 50.49
N VAL A 21 32.62 -39.60 49.24
CA VAL A 21 32.80 -38.19 48.95
C VAL A 21 31.40 -37.65 49.15
N ALA A 22 31.08 -37.31 50.41
CA ALA A 22 30.07 -36.33 50.66
C ALA A 22 30.54 -35.12 49.85
N PHE A 23 29.90 -34.89 48.71
CA PHE A 23 29.81 -33.53 48.21
C PHE A 23 29.22 -32.76 49.39
N ALA A 24 30.04 -31.99 50.08
CA ALA A 24 29.51 -30.99 50.98
C ALA A 24 28.55 -30.17 50.12
N ALA A 25 27.26 -30.22 50.44
CA ALA A 25 26.30 -29.28 49.88
C ALA A 25 26.91 -27.89 50.09
N LYS A 26 26.93 -27.08 49.03
CA LYS A 26 27.53 -25.74 49.03
C LYS A 26 26.61 -24.80 49.82
N GLY A 27 26.46 -25.05 51.11
CA GLY A 27 25.74 -24.19 52.06
C GLY A 27 26.66 -23.10 52.59
N PHE A 28 26.06 -21.98 52.98
CA PHE A 28 26.78 -20.85 53.58
C PHE A 28 27.04 -21.11 55.07
N ALA A 29 28.20 -20.64 55.57
CA ALA A 29 28.65 -20.95 56.93
C ALA A 29 27.75 -20.38 58.05
N ASP A 30 26.95 -19.37 57.74
CA ASP A 30 26.09 -18.60 58.63
C ASP A 30 24.58 -18.80 58.35
N VAL A 31 24.23 -19.84 57.58
CA VAL A 31 22.84 -20.24 57.32
C VAL A 31 22.64 -21.66 57.87
N ASP A 32 22.19 -21.76 59.11
CA ASP A 32 21.92 -23.02 59.80
C ASP A 32 20.41 -23.38 59.81
N GLU A 33 20.14 -24.68 59.89
CA GLU A 33 18.78 -25.23 59.88
C GLU A 33 17.93 -24.75 61.08
N GLU A 34 18.57 -24.50 62.23
CA GLU A 34 17.86 -24.09 63.46
C GLU A 34 17.30 -22.67 63.33
N SER A 35 18.08 -21.75 62.76
CA SER A 35 17.73 -20.33 62.64
C SER A 35 17.05 -19.98 61.30
N TYR A 36 17.31 -20.76 60.24
CA TYR A 36 16.91 -20.42 58.86
C TYR A 36 16.25 -21.57 58.08
N SER A 37 15.67 -22.59 58.74
CA SER A 37 14.92 -23.67 58.06
C SER A 37 13.83 -23.16 57.08
N TRP A 38 13.28 -21.96 57.31
CA TRP A 38 12.29 -21.32 56.43
C TRP A 38 12.87 -20.71 55.14
N ALA A 39 14.20 -20.56 55.03
CA ALA A 39 14.88 -19.91 53.91
C ALA A 39 16.03 -20.72 53.31
N ILE A 40 16.59 -21.69 54.03
CA ILE A 40 17.86 -22.33 53.67
C ILE A 40 17.81 -23.00 52.29
N GLU A 41 16.70 -23.65 51.95
CA GLU A 41 16.50 -24.29 50.65
C GLU A 41 16.46 -23.23 49.53
N GLN A 42 15.66 -22.19 49.72
CA GLN A 42 15.49 -21.10 48.76
C GLN A 42 16.80 -20.32 48.56
N ILE A 43 17.54 -20.05 49.64
CA ILE A 43 18.85 -19.40 49.59
C ILE A 43 19.83 -20.23 48.74
N ASN A 44 19.87 -21.54 48.95
CA ASN A 44 20.78 -22.42 48.21
C ASN A 44 20.37 -22.51 46.73
N ASP A 45 19.07 -22.67 46.42
CA ASP A 45 18.59 -22.74 45.04
C ASP A 45 18.88 -21.44 44.27
N MET A 46 18.58 -20.30 44.88
CA MET A 46 18.85 -18.98 44.27
C MET A 46 20.35 -18.71 44.11
N ALA A 47 21.19 -19.30 44.97
CA ALA A 47 22.64 -19.22 44.86
C ALA A 47 23.20 -20.13 43.76
N ASP A 48 22.63 -21.33 43.60
CA ASP A 48 22.99 -22.26 42.53
C ASP A 48 22.60 -21.71 41.14
N LYS A 49 21.45 -21.03 41.07
CA LYS A 49 21.01 -20.23 39.92
C LYS A 49 21.80 -18.93 39.72
N LYS A 50 22.76 -18.61 40.60
CA LYS A 50 23.61 -17.40 40.58
C LYS A 50 22.84 -16.07 40.62
N ILE A 51 21.59 -16.09 41.09
CA ILE A 51 20.77 -14.88 41.23
C ILE A 51 21.23 -14.09 42.45
N ILE A 52 21.37 -14.78 43.58
CA ILE A 52 21.96 -14.23 44.80
C ILE A 52 23.31 -14.92 45.03
N SER A 53 24.27 -14.19 45.57
CA SER A 53 25.59 -14.76 45.89
C SER A 53 25.94 -14.45 47.33
N GLY A 54 26.65 -15.39 47.97
CA GLY A 54 27.33 -15.14 49.23
C GLY A 54 28.61 -14.34 49.03
N TYR A 55 29.23 -14.02 50.15
CA TYR A 55 30.45 -13.24 50.22
C TYR A 55 31.68 -14.12 50.02
N PRO A 56 32.84 -13.53 49.62
CA PRO A 56 34.07 -14.27 49.41
C PRO A 56 34.59 -15.06 50.63
N ASP A 57 34.11 -14.71 51.83
CA ASP A 57 34.43 -15.38 53.09
C ASP A 57 33.59 -16.65 53.35
N GLY A 58 32.67 -16.99 52.44
CA GLY A 58 31.80 -18.17 52.55
C GLY A 58 30.51 -17.94 53.34
N THR A 59 30.21 -16.68 53.72
CA THR A 59 28.96 -16.30 54.41
C THR A 59 27.90 -15.81 53.42
N PHE A 60 26.63 -15.86 53.81
CA PHE A 60 25.50 -15.29 53.06
C PHE A 60 25.02 -13.95 53.63
N GLN A 61 25.20 -13.76 54.93
CA GLN A 61 24.69 -12.65 55.75
C GLN A 61 23.16 -12.56 55.69
N PRO A 62 22.41 -13.60 56.12
CA PRO A 62 20.96 -13.69 55.95
C PRO A 62 20.18 -12.56 56.64
N ALA A 63 20.65 -12.10 57.81
CA ALA A 63 20.02 -11.03 58.58
C ALA A 63 20.40 -9.60 58.12
N LYS A 64 21.33 -9.45 57.16
CA LYS A 64 21.71 -8.13 56.66
C LYS A 64 20.56 -7.56 55.82
N GLY A 65 20.19 -6.32 56.14
CA GLY A 65 19.20 -5.55 55.38
C GLY A 65 19.67 -5.25 53.95
N ILE A 66 18.72 -5.14 53.03
CA ILE A 66 19.00 -4.73 51.64
C ILE A 66 18.49 -3.32 51.36
N THR A 67 19.12 -2.66 50.40
CA THR A 67 18.66 -1.36 49.88
C THR A 67 17.70 -1.54 48.71
N LYS A 68 16.97 -0.47 48.34
CA LYS A 68 16.08 -0.46 47.16
C LYS A 68 16.84 -0.87 45.89
N ILE A 69 18.04 -0.34 45.69
CA ILE A 69 18.86 -0.63 44.50
C ILE A 69 19.46 -2.04 44.51
N GLU A 70 19.83 -2.57 45.67
CA GLU A 70 20.26 -3.98 45.79
C GLU A 70 19.10 -4.94 45.45
N ALA A 71 17.86 -4.58 45.82
CA ALA A 71 16.68 -5.35 45.44
C ALA A 71 16.43 -5.32 43.93
N MET A 72 16.51 -4.13 43.31
CA MET A 72 16.41 -3.96 41.85
C MET A 72 17.47 -4.80 41.11
N LEU A 73 18.74 -4.76 41.58
CA LEU A 73 19.80 -5.63 41.05
C LEU A 73 19.40 -7.11 41.09
N LEU A 74 18.85 -7.60 42.21
CA LEU A 74 18.42 -9.00 42.30
C LEU A 74 17.21 -9.30 41.42
N ILE A 75 16.27 -8.36 41.29
CA ILE A 75 15.09 -8.48 40.43
C ILE A 75 15.52 -8.60 38.95
N SER A 76 16.47 -7.77 38.49
CA SER A 76 16.95 -7.85 37.10
C SER A 76 17.52 -9.23 36.76
N ARG A 77 18.13 -9.89 37.74
CA ARG A 77 18.69 -11.24 37.58
C ARG A 77 17.64 -12.32 37.45
N ILE A 78 16.54 -12.26 38.22
CA ILE A 78 15.44 -13.23 38.06
C ILE A 78 14.73 -13.07 36.72
N LEU A 79 14.73 -11.85 36.16
CA LEU A 79 14.19 -11.55 34.84
C LEU A 79 15.14 -11.89 33.69
N GLY A 80 16.25 -12.58 33.98
CA GLY A 80 17.15 -13.12 32.97
C GLY A 80 18.22 -12.14 32.48
N LYS A 81 18.50 -11.02 33.17
CA LYS A 81 19.59 -10.11 32.75
C LYS A 81 20.91 -10.84 32.50
N ASN A 82 21.23 -11.83 33.34
CA ASN A 82 22.46 -12.60 33.24
C ASN A 82 22.34 -13.86 32.38
N ASP A 83 21.19 -14.06 31.72
CA ASP A 83 21.02 -15.13 30.76
C ASP A 83 21.79 -14.79 29.47
N ASP A 84 22.30 -15.82 28.80
CA ASP A 84 23.01 -15.67 27.53
C ASP A 84 22.10 -15.05 26.46
N THR A 85 20.78 -15.19 26.63
CA THR A 85 19.71 -14.53 25.85
C THR A 85 19.97 -13.02 25.69
N TYR A 86 20.03 -12.27 26.79
CA TYR A 86 20.18 -10.81 26.67
C TYR A 86 21.64 -10.35 26.47
N ALA A 87 22.63 -11.25 26.48
CA ALA A 87 24.04 -10.88 26.55
C ALA A 87 24.49 -9.92 25.43
N ASP A 88 23.97 -10.11 24.22
CA ASP A 88 24.27 -9.25 23.06
C ASP A 88 23.44 -7.96 23.08
N SER A 89 22.21 -8.03 23.61
CA SER A 89 21.24 -6.93 23.67
C SER A 89 21.43 -5.97 24.85
N LEU A 90 22.09 -6.37 25.95
CA LEU A 90 22.22 -5.54 27.17
C LEU A 90 22.85 -4.18 26.91
N LYS A 91 23.84 -4.11 26.03
CA LYS A 91 24.49 -2.84 25.66
C LYS A 91 23.54 -1.92 24.92
N ASP A 92 22.75 -2.49 24.03
CA ASP A 92 21.76 -1.75 23.26
C ASP A 92 20.60 -1.31 24.17
N ILE A 93 20.16 -2.15 25.11
CA ILE A 93 19.20 -1.78 26.16
C ILE A 93 19.71 -0.59 26.97
N TYR A 94 20.94 -0.66 27.49
CA TYR A 94 21.51 0.44 28.25
C TYR A 94 21.55 1.74 27.44
N LYS A 95 21.95 1.65 26.16
CA LYS A 95 22.00 2.79 25.24
C LYS A 95 20.65 3.49 25.03
N ILE A 96 19.51 2.78 25.17
CA ILE A 96 18.16 3.40 25.11
C ILE A 96 18.03 4.49 26.20
N TYR A 97 18.59 4.24 27.37
CA TYR A 97 18.43 5.07 28.56
C TYR A 97 19.71 5.79 29.00
N GLU A 98 20.84 5.55 28.32
CA GLU A 98 22.19 6.02 28.69
C GLU A 98 22.21 7.52 28.98
N GLU A 99 21.70 8.35 28.06
CA GLU A 99 21.67 9.82 28.23
C GLU A 99 20.93 10.22 29.52
N LYS A 100 19.85 9.51 29.87
CA LYS A 100 19.01 9.86 31.01
C LYS A 100 19.56 9.31 32.32
N LEU A 101 20.19 8.14 32.29
CA LEU A 101 20.76 7.49 33.48
C LEU A 101 22.14 8.01 33.85
N GLU A 102 22.95 8.48 32.88
CA GLU A 102 24.28 9.05 33.14
C GLU A 102 24.21 10.27 34.06
N ASP A 103 23.17 11.10 33.92
CA ASP A 103 22.98 12.31 34.73
C ASP A 103 22.60 12.02 36.20
N LEU A 104 22.17 10.79 36.50
CA LEU A 104 21.64 10.41 37.82
C LEU A 104 22.68 9.77 38.76
N ASP A 105 23.92 9.54 38.31
CA ASP A 105 25.02 8.88 39.07
C ASP A 105 24.59 7.56 39.76
N ILE A 106 23.74 6.79 39.07
CA ILE A 106 23.12 5.57 39.61
C ILE A 106 24.11 4.40 39.57
N GLN A 107 24.25 3.69 40.70
CA GLN A 107 24.94 2.40 40.73
C GLN A 107 24.11 1.34 39.99
N TYR A 108 24.75 0.43 39.23
CA TYR A 108 24.02 -0.62 38.49
C TYR A 108 23.12 -0.08 37.35
N GLY A 109 23.58 0.95 36.63
CA GLY A 109 22.83 1.58 35.53
C GLY A 109 22.34 0.61 34.44
N GLU A 110 23.11 -0.44 34.12
CA GLU A 110 22.67 -1.49 33.17
C GLU A 110 21.49 -2.31 33.70
N GLU A 111 21.50 -2.66 34.99
CA GLU A 111 20.40 -3.36 35.64
C GLU A 111 19.13 -2.51 35.68
N ILE A 112 19.28 -1.22 36.00
CA ILE A 112 18.17 -0.27 36.04
C ILE A 112 17.59 -0.07 34.64
N ALA A 113 18.43 0.16 33.63
CA ALA A 113 18.00 0.22 32.23
C ALA A 113 17.25 -1.05 31.81
N PHE A 114 17.73 -2.22 32.22
CA PHE A 114 17.05 -3.49 31.94
C PHE A 114 15.67 -3.57 32.60
N LEU A 115 15.52 -3.13 33.85
CA LEU A 115 14.23 -3.15 34.53
C LEU A 115 13.23 -2.15 33.93
N ILE A 116 13.71 -0.99 33.48
CA ILE A 116 12.89 -0.02 32.74
C ILE A 116 12.46 -0.63 31.41
N TYR A 117 13.41 -1.22 30.66
CA TYR A 117 13.13 -1.93 29.42
C TYR A 117 12.10 -3.06 29.59
N LYS A 118 12.12 -3.77 30.72
CA LYS A 118 11.15 -4.82 31.05
C LYS A 118 9.79 -4.31 31.52
N GLY A 119 9.64 -3.00 31.69
CA GLY A 119 8.42 -2.36 32.18
C GLY A 119 8.19 -2.53 33.69
N VAL A 120 9.19 -3.04 34.43
CA VAL A 120 9.05 -3.24 35.88
C VAL A 120 9.10 -1.90 36.62
N PHE A 121 9.88 -0.95 36.14
CA PHE A 121 9.93 0.40 36.67
C PHE A 121 9.73 1.40 35.54
N ALA A 122 8.95 2.44 35.79
CA ALA A 122 8.91 3.59 34.90
C ALA A 122 10.22 4.39 35.06
N LEU A 123 10.72 4.98 33.98
CA LEU A 123 11.90 5.85 34.06
C LEU A 123 11.70 7.00 35.07
N GLY A 124 10.53 7.64 35.06
CA GLY A 124 10.24 8.75 35.99
C GLY A 124 10.25 8.34 37.46
N GLU A 125 9.90 7.09 37.77
CA GLU A 125 10.00 6.54 39.13
C GLU A 125 11.46 6.38 39.56
N ILE A 126 12.32 5.93 38.64
CA ILE A 126 13.76 5.83 38.90
C ILE A 126 14.39 7.21 39.06
N GLU A 127 14.00 8.18 38.23
CA GLU A 127 14.44 9.57 38.33
C GLU A 127 14.07 10.15 39.71
N GLU A 128 12.83 9.99 40.16
CA GLU A 128 12.37 10.45 41.48
C GLU A 128 13.17 9.82 42.62
N LEU A 129 13.31 8.49 42.62
CA LEU A 129 14.10 7.78 43.65
C LEU A 129 15.58 8.18 43.65
N ALA A 130 16.16 8.49 42.49
CA ALA A 130 17.55 8.91 42.37
C ALA A 130 17.75 10.35 42.87
N GLU A 131 16.88 11.28 42.46
CA GLU A 131 16.91 12.69 42.87
C GLU A 131 16.73 12.86 44.38
N GLU A 132 15.87 12.04 44.99
CA GLU A 132 15.64 12.01 46.44
C GLU A 132 16.70 11.20 47.21
N ASN A 133 17.66 10.59 46.49
CA ASN A 133 18.71 9.71 47.04
C ASN A 133 18.14 8.50 47.83
N GLU A 134 16.96 8.03 47.45
CA GLU A 134 16.27 6.90 48.08
C GLU A 134 16.73 5.53 47.56
N LEU A 135 17.38 5.47 46.39
CA LEU A 135 17.88 4.21 45.83
C LEU A 135 18.80 3.44 46.81
N ASN A 136 19.57 4.15 47.63
CA ASN A 136 20.47 3.58 48.62
C ASN A 136 19.84 3.38 50.01
N GLU A 137 18.59 3.77 50.20
CA GLU A 137 17.88 3.60 51.46
C GLU A 137 17.40 2.14 51.64
N PRO A 138 17.17 1.70 52.90
CA PRO A 138 16.57 0.41 53.21
C PRO A 138 15.29 0.13 52.42
N LEU A 139 15.18 -1.05 51.82
CA LEU A 139 13.90 -1.51 51.25
C LEU A 139 12.96 -1.94 52.37
N LEU A 140 11.80 -1.29 52.48
CA LEU A 140 10.74 -1.65 53.42
C LEU A 140 9.84 -2.76 52.85
N ARG A 141 9.10 -3.46 53.70
CA ARG A 141 8.27 -4.60 53.27
C ARG A 141 7.11 -4.21 52.38
N HIS A 142 6.48 -3.07 52.63
CA HIS A 142 5.40 -2.60 51.78
C HIS A 142 5.91 -2.20 50.38
N GLU A 143 7.13 -1.64 50.30
CA GLU A 143 7.80 -1.33 49.03
C GLU A 143 8.24 -2.61 48.29
N ALA A 144 8.73 -3.61 49.03
CA ALA A 144 9.04 -4.92 48.46
C ALA A 144 7.80 -5.58 47.84
N ALA A 145 6.63 -5.44 48.47
CA ALA A 145 5.37 -5.89 47.89
C ALA A 145 5.09 -5.19 46.55
N MET A 146 5.28 -3.86 46.48
CA MET A 146 5.13 -3.11 45.24
C MET A 146 6.07 -3.61 44.13
N TYR A 147 7.36 -3.76 44.45
CA TYR A 147 8.36 -4.21 43.47
C TYR A 147 8.03 -5.61 42.94
N LEU A 148 7.66 -6.54 43.82
CA LEU A 148 7.35 -7.92 43.44
C LEU A 148 6.05 -7.99 42.62
N THR A 149 5.01 -7.21 42.95
CA THR A 149 3.81 -7.12 42.12
C THR A 149 4.10 -6.59 40.72
N LYS A 150 4.95 -5.55 40.60
CA LYS A 150 5.39 -5.02 39.30
C LYS A 150 6.14 -6.07 38.48
N VAL A 151 6.98 -6.87 39.13
CA VAL A 151 7.64 -8.03 38.48
C VAL A 151 6.64 -9.06 38.00
N MET A 152 5.53 -9.24 38.71
CA MET A 152 4.44 -10.12 38.30
C MET A 152 3.57 -9.53 37.19
N ASP A 153 3.79 -8.28 36.76
CA ASP A 153 3.02 -7.58 35.72
C ASP A 153 1.53 -7.38 36.10
N ALA A 154 1.25 -7.23 37.40
CA ALA A 154 -0.10 -7.16 37.94
C ALA A 154 -0.51 -5.76 38.43
N ASP A 155 0.34 -4.73 38.23
CA ASP A 155 0.14 -3.37 38.74
C ASP A 155 -1.18 -2.74 38.24
N ALA A 156 -1.53 -2.99 36.97
CA ALA A 156 -2.73 -2.44 36.34
C ALA A 156 -4.05 -3.12 36.80
N ASP A 157 -3.98 -4.34 37.33
CA ASP A 157 -5.14 -5.17 37.69
C ASP A 157 -5.48 -5.13 39.18
N LEU A 158 -4.76 -4.31 39.95
CA LEU A 158 -4.97 -4.18 41.38
C LEU A 158 -6.32 -3.54 41.69
N SER A 159 -7.02 -4.11 42.67
CA SER A 159 -8.25 -3.55 43.22
C SER A 159 -8.05 -3.17 44.67
N ASP A 160 -8.55 -1.99 45.03
CA ASP A 160 -8.53 -1.50 46.42
C ASP A 160 -9.37 -2.44 47.30
N ALA A 161 -8.73 -3.02 48.32
CA ALA A 161 -9.37 -3.97 49.21
C ALA A 161 -8.54 -4.22 50.47
N ASP A 162 -9.28 -4.56 51.52
CA ASP A 162 -8.81 -5.08 52.81
C ASP A 162 -7.69 -6.12 52.62
N THR A 163 -6.53 -5.82 53.20
CA THR A 163 -5.33 -6.68 53.18
C THR A 163 -5.52 -7.92 54.06
N GLY A 164 -6.49 -7.87 54.99
CA GLY A 164 -6.78 -8.91 55.96
C GLY A 164 -5.72 -9.02 57.06
N PHE A 165 -4.93 -7.97 57.30
CA PHE A 165 -4.00 -7.88 58.42
C PHE A 165 -4.52 -6.90 59.48
N GLU A 166 -4.24 -7.18 60.75
CA GLU A 166 -4.67 -6.34 61.87
C GLU A 166 -3.96 -4.98 61.90
N ASP A 167 -2.76 -4.88 61.29
CA ASP A 167 -1.93 -3.68 61.18
C ASP A 167 -2.10 -2.95 59.83
N GLU A 168 -3.23 -3.14 59.13
CA GLU A 168 -3.49 -2.47 57.84
C GLU A 168 -3.41 -0.94 57.90
N ASP A 169 -3.80 -0.35 59.04
CA ASP A 169 -3.72 1.10 59.25
C ASP A 169 -2.28 1.63 59.29
N GLU A 170 -1.29 0.76 59.51
CA GLU A 170 0.14 1.09 59.42
C GLU A 170 0.66 0.95 57.98
N ILE A 171 -0.05 0.25 57.09
CA ILE A 171 0.34 0.07 55.69
C ILE A 171 -0.03 1.34 54.91
N PRO A 172 0.92 2.00 54.21
CA PRO A 172 0.62 3.13 53.34
C PRO A 172 -0.52 2.80 52.38
N GLU A 173 -1.49 3.70 52.24
CA GLU A 173 -2.71 3.47 51.43
C GLU A 173 -2.36 3.03 50.01
N ALA A 174 -1.36 3.68 49.39
CA ALA A 174 -0.85 3.34 48.07
C ALA A 174 -0.25 1.93 47.97
N SER A 175 0.20 1.31 49.08
CA SER A 175 0.79 -0.03 49.09
C SER A 175 -0.21 -1.14 49.42
N ARG A 176 -1.44 -0.83 49.87
CA ARG A 176 -2.39 -1.85 50.38
C ARG A 176 -2.79 -2.88 49.34
N ALA A 177 -3.13 -2.43 48.13
CA ALA A 177 -3.50 -3.33 47.05
C ALA A 177 -2.34 -4.27 46.64
N TYR A 178 -1.11 -3.76 46.66
CA TYR A 178 0.10 -4.56 46.41
C TYR A 178 0.32 -5.61 47.49
N VAL A 179 0.23 -5.22 48.78
CA VAL A 179 0.37 -6.14 49.92
C VAL A 179 -0.67 -7.26 49.85
N LYS A 180 -1.91 -6.93 49.49
CA LYS A 180 -2.96 -7.91 49.29
C LYS A 180 -2.60 -8.89 48.16
N TYR A 181 -2.19 -8.37 47.00
CA TYR A 181 -1.83 -9.19 45.85
C TYR A 181 -0.72 -10.21 46.19
N VAL A 182 0.41 -9.75 46.73
CA VAL A 182 1.54 -10.65 47.03
C VAL A 182 1.20 -11.68 48.11
N LYS A 183 0.21 -11.41 48.97
CA LYS A 183 -0.34 -12.37 49.94
C LYS A 183 -1.19 -13.44 49.26
N GLU A 184 -2.10 -13.03 48.37
CA GLU A 184 -2.98 -13.93 47.63
C GLU A 184 -2.21 -14.87 46.69
N GLU A 185 -1.19 -14.34 46.01
CA GLU A 185 -0.25 -15.11 45.17
C GLU A 185 0.76 -15.92 45.99
N GLY A 186 0.76 -15.78 47.32
CA GLY A 186 1.66 -16.51 48.21
C GLY A 186 3.13 -16.08 48.15
N ILE A 187 3.46 -15.04 47.38
CA ILE A 187 4.81 -14.48 47.22
C ILE A 187 5.32 -13.94 48.57
N MET A 188 4.53 -13.12 49.24
CA MET A 188 4.82 -12.61 50.58
C MET A 188 3.81 -13.14 51.60
N GLN A 189 4.27 -13.31 52.83
CA GLN A 189 3.44 -13.69 53.97
C GLN A 189 3.62 -12.66 55.09
N GLY A 190 2.66 -12.59 56.01
CA GLY A 190 2.77 -11.79 57.22
C GLY A 190 3.99 -12.20 58.06
N MET A 191 4.54 -11.27 58.84
CA MET A 191 5.57 -11.59 59.83
C MET A 191 5.01 -12.45 60.96
N THR A 192 3.71 -12.31 61.21
CA THR A 192 2.93 -13.20 62.06
C THR A 192 1.67 -13.65 61.30
N ALA A 193 0.82 -14.44 61.95
CA ALA A 193 -0.46 -14.84 61.36
C ALA A 193 -1.42 -13.66 61.13
N THR A 194 -1.27 -12.55 61.86
CA THR A 194 -2.19 -11.40 61.79
C THR A 194 -1.52 -10.08 61.44
N THR A 195 -0.18 -9.99 61.41
CA THR A 195 0.53 -8.73 61.15
C THR A 195 1.48 -8.81 59.96
N PHE A 196 1.47 -7.78 59.12
CA PHE A 196 2.33 -7.64 57.96
C PHE A 196 3.68 -6.99 58.28
N ASN A 197 3.69 -6.02 59.21
CA ASN A 197 4.79 -5.14 59.59
C ASN A 197 5.38 -4.37 58.39
N PRO A 198 4.70 -3.32 57.86
CA PRO A 198 5.06 -2.65 56.62
C PRO A 198 6.44 -1.97 56.65
N ASP A 199 6.78 -1.31 57.76
CA ASP A 199 7.99 -0.47 57.87
C ASP A 199 9.26 -1.23 58.28
N VAL A 200 9.20 -2.57 58.32
CA VAL A 200 10.38 -3.38 58.63
C VAL A 200 11.25 -3.49 57.38
N GLN A 201 12.55 -3.20 57.54
CA GLN A 201 13.54 -3.42 56.49
C GLN A 201 13.60 -4.90 56.10
N VAL A 202 13.54 -5.17 54.80
CA VAL A 202 13.74 -6.49 54.23
C VAL A 202 15.20 -6.91 54.37
N ASN A 203 15.42 -8.14 54.85
CA ASN A 203 16.76 -8.74 54.89
C ASN A 203 17.01 -9.68 53.70
N ARG A 204 18.28 -10.03 53.50
CA ARG A 204 18.73 -10.88 52.38
C ARG A 204 18.05 -12.25 52.33
N ALA A 205 17.79 -12.88 53.48
CA ALA A 205 17.09 -14.17 53.52
C ALA A 205 15.62 -14.05 53.11
N GLN A 206 14.93 -13.01 53.58
CA GLN A 206 13.55 -12.71 53.18
C GLN A 206 13.48 -12.44 51.67
N MET A 207 14.40 -11.64 51.14
CA MET A 207 14.45 -11.36 49.70
C MET A 207 14.69 -12.62 48.87
N ALA A 208 15.59 -13.51 49.30
CA ALA A 208 15.82 -14.78 48.61
C ALA A 208 14.56 -15.64 48.54
N VAL A 209 13.79 -15.73 49.63
CA VAL A 209 12.52 -16.48 49.67
C VAL A 209 11.47 -15.84 48.76
N MET A 210 11.32 -14.52 48.81
CA MET A 210 10.35 -13.81 47.97
C MET A 210 10.67 -13.96 46.48
N LEU A 211 11.93 -13.78 46.08
CA LEU A 211 12.36 -13.95 44.70
C LEU A 211 12.23 -15.40 44.23
N TYR A 212 12.56 -16.39 45.08
CA TYR A 212 12.33 -17.79 44.78
C TYR A 212 10.85 -18.06 44.47
N ARG A 213 9.93 -17.52 45.27
CA ARG A 213 8.49 -17.67 45.05
C ARG A 213 8.01 -16.98 43.78
N VAL A 214 8.54 -15.79 43.45
CA VAL A 214 8.26 -15.15 42.17
C VAL A 214 8.69 -16.05 41.00
N MET A 215 9.88 -16.66 41.09
CA MET A 215 10.34 -17.58 40.04
C MET A 215 9.47 -18.83 39.91
N GLU A 216 8.99 -19.39 41.03
CA GLU A 216 8.07 -20.54 41.00
C GLU A 216 6.68 -20.15 40.49
N ALA A 217 6.25 -18.90 40.74
CA ALA A 217 4.95 -18.40 40.29
C ALA A 217 4.95 -18.00 38.81
N LYS A 218 6.09 -17.57 38.27
CA LYS A 218 6.21 -17.04 36.90
C LYS A 218 6.99 -18.02 36.02
N GLU A 219 6.30 -18.96 35.38
CA GLU A 219 6.91 -19.87 34.38
C GLU A 219 7.24 -19.09 33.08
N LEU A 220 8.30 -18.29 33.12
CA LEU A 220 8.79 -17.53 31.97
C LEU A 220 9.67 -18.39 31.05
N LEU A 221 9.37 -18.34 29.77
CA LEU A 221 10.23 -18.89 28.72
C LEU A 221 10.54 -17.81 27.69
N PHE A 222 11.83 -17.60 27.43
CA PHE A 222 12.32 -16.67 26.42
C PHE A 222 12.82 -17.43 25.18
N ILE A 223 12.42 -16.98 24.00
CA ILE A 223 12.92 -17.49 22.73
C ILE A 223 13.42 -16.33 21.89
N GLU A 224 14.66 -16.39 21.44
CA GLU A 224 15.23 -15.39 20.55
C GLU A 224 15.37 -15.91 19.13
N GLY A 225 15.19 -14.98 18.19
CA GLY A 225 15.56 -15.20 16.81
C GLY A 225 15.26 -14.01 15.93
N GLU A 226 15.52 -14.18 14.64
CA GLU A 226 15.29 -13.14 13.64
C GLU A 226 13.87 -13.25 13.08
N LEU A 227 13.11 -12.15 13.11
CA LEU A 227 11.77 -12.08 12.57
C LEU A 227 11.77 -12.35 11.06
N ASP A 228 11.12 -13.42 10.60
CA ASP A 228 10.89 -13.65 9.17
C ASP A 228 9.69 -12.81 8.69
N ARG A 229 8.53 -12.99 9.34
CA ARG A 229 7.27 -12.33 8.97
C ARG A 229 6.21 -12.42 10.06
N ILE A 230 5.22 -11.53 9.96
CA ILE A 230 3.96 -11.59 10.71
C ILE A 230 2.82 -11.64 9.69
N ILE A 231 1.94 -12.64 9.79
CA ILE A 231 0.76 -12.79 8.93
C ILE A 231 -0.45 -13.12 9.80
N GLY A 232 -1.42 -12.20 9.84
CA GLY A 232 -2.60 -12.38 10.67
C GLY A 232 -2.20 -12.44 12.15
N SER A 233 -2.56 -13.53 12.82
CA SER A 233 -2.20 -13.80 14.22
C SER A 233 -0.98 -14.73 14.37
N GLU A 234 -0.16 -14.91 13.33
CA GLU A 234 1.03 -15.77 13.40
C GLU A 234 2.31 -14.95 13.16
N ILE A 235 3.28 -15.11 14.07
CA ILE A 235 4.67 -14.65 13.91
C ILE A 235 5.55 -15.83 13.53
N THR A 236 6.37 -15.69 12.49
CA THR A 236 7.40 -16.67 12.11
C THR A 236 8.78 -16.10 12.44
N VAL A 237 9.57 -16.83 13.21
CA VAL A 237 10.92 -16.44 13.65
C VAL A 237 11.94 -17.50 13.21
N SER A 238 13.07 -17.04 12.69
CA SER A 238 14.23 -17.87 12.38
C SER A 238 15.07 -18.07 13.64
N LEU A 239 15.26 -19.32 14.04
CA LEU A 239 15.95 -19.74 15.26
C LEU A 239 17.24 -20.49 14.90
N THR A 240 18.15 -20.63 15.86
CA THR A 240 19.37 -21.44 15.69
C THR A 240 19.09 -22.87 15.22
N ALA A 241 17.96 -23.46 15.61
CA ALA A 241 17.57 -24.82 15.27
C ALA A 241 16.66 -24.93 14.02
N GLY A 242 16.30 -23.83 13.34
CA GLY A 242 15.40 -23.83 12.20
C GLY A 242 14.48 -22.61 12.18
N SER A 243 13.18 -22.82 12.01
CA SER A 243 12.17 -21.75 12.10
C SER A 243 11.01 -22.18 12.98
N GLY A 244 10.46 -21.25 13.76
CA GLY A 244 9.27 -21.45 14.58
C GLY A 244 8.14 -20.51 14.16
N SER A 245 6.90 -20.98 14.27
CA SER A 245 5.69 -20.16 14.12
C SER A 245 4.92 -20.16 15.44
N TYR A 246 4.46 -18.98 15.87
CA TYR A 246 3.81 -18.79 17.17
C TYR A 246 2.54 -17.93 17.01
N ASP A 247 1.52 -18.22 17.82
CA ASP A 247 0.30 -17.43 17.88
C ASP A 247 0.54 -16.15 18.69
N ILE A 248 0.15 -15.00 18.14
CA ILE A 248 0.33 -13.67 18.75
C ILE A 248 -1.00 -13.05 19.20
N SER A 249 -2.08 -13.82 19.23
CA SER A 249 -3.42 -13.33 19.53
C SER A 249 -3.52 -12.65 20.91
N GLU A 250 -2.67 -13.05 21.85
CA GLU A 250 -2.57 -12.48 23.21
C GLU A 250 -1.25 -11.76 23.46
N ALA A 251 -0.48 -11.49 22.39
CA ALA A 251 0.84 -10.91 22.52
C ALA A 251 0.81 -9.39 22.38
N GLU A 252 1.51 -8.72 23.28
CA GLU A 252 1.83 -7.30 23.19
C GLU A 252 3.20 -7.10 22.53
N PHE A 253 3.39 -5.96 21.86
CA PHE A 253 4.60 -5.69 21.08
C PHE A 253 5.34 -4.50 21.67
N TYR A 254 6.66 -4.66 21.81
CA TYR A 254 7.54 -3.65 22.39
C TYR A 254 8.74 -3.41 21.49
N MET A 255 9.04 -2.14 21.22
CA MET A 255 10.24 -1.72 20.50
C MET A 255 10.99 -0.72 21.37
N ASN A 256 12.26 -1.03 21.66
CA ASN A 256 13.11 -0.23 22.55
C ASN A 256 12.47 -0.01 23.95
N GLY A 257 11.72 -0.98 24.45
CA GLY A 257 11.05 -0.94 25.76
C GLY A 257 9.71 -0.19 25.76
N GLU A 258 9.30 0.44 24.66
CA GLU A 258 8.01 1.12 24.54
C GLU A 258 7.02 0.27 23.75
N ALA A 259 5.73 0.33 24.10
CA ALA A 259 4.67 -0.37 23.38
C ALA A 259 4.57 0.12 21.92
N CYS A 260 4.42 -0.80 20.97
CA CYS A 260 4.32 -0.52 19.54
C CYS A 260 3.29 -1.42 18.84
N GLU A 261 3.04 -1.19 17.56
CA GLU A 261 2.16 -2.04 16.76
C GLU A 261 2.97 -3.18 16.14
N ALA A 262 2.36 -4.36 15.93
CA ALA A 262 3.01 -5.47 15.23
C ALA A 262 3.50 -5.07 13.82
N SER A 263 2.87 -4.08 13.18
CA SER A 263 3.29 -3.56 11.88
C SER A 263 4.61 -2.79 11.92
N ASP A 264 5.06 -2.33 13.08
CA ASP A 264 6.32 -1.60 13.25
C ASP A 264 7.52 -2.54 13.19
N LEU A 265 7.35 -3.79 13.61
CA LEU A 265 8.36 -4.83 13.52
C LEU A 265 8.56 -5.27 12.06
N LYS A 266 9.80 -5.19 11.58
CA LYS A 266 10.16 -5.53 10.20
C LYS A 266 10.92 -6.85 10.16
N SER A 267 10.69 -7.59 9.07
CA SER A 267 11.46 -8.79 8.75
C SER A 267 12.96 -8.49 8.81
N GLY A 268 13.71 -9.32 9.54
CA GLY A 268 15.14 -9.16 9.82
C GLY A 268 15.43 -8.51 11.18
N PHE A 269 14.43 -8.07 11.94
CA PHE A 269 14.64 -7.63 13.32
C PHE A 269 14.91 -8.82 14.23
N ASP A 270 15.90 -8.69 15.10
CA ASP A 270 16.06 -9.59 16.24
C ASP A 270 14.91 -9.36 17.21
N VAL A 271 14.23 -10.45 17.57
CA VAL A 271 13.07 -10.43 18.46
C VAL A 271 13.27 -11.41 19.61
N THR A 272 12.79 -11.01 20.78
CA THR A 272 12.66 -11.88 21.96
C THR A 272 11.18 -12.15 22.19
N LEU A 273 10.79 -13.42 22.08
CA LEU A 273 9.45 -13.91 22.38
C LEU A 273 9.40 -14.29 23.87
N VAL A 274 8.44 -13.74 24.60
CA VAL A 274 8.23 -13.99 26.03
C VAL A 274 6.95 -14.78 26.21
N PHE A 275 7.09 -16.01 26.67
CA PHE A 275 5.98 -16.89 27.00
C PHE A 275 5.74 -16.90 28.50
N GLU A 276 4.47 -16.90 28.86
CA GLU A 276 3.97 -17.11 30.23
C GLU A 276 2.93 -18.24 30.16
N ASP A 277 3.09 -19.27 30.98
CA ASP A 277 2.25 -20.47 30.97
C ASP A 277 2.08 -21.08 29.55
N ALA A 278 3.19 -21.13 28.80
CA ALA A 278 3.26 -21.58 27.41
C ALA A 278 2.46 -20.75 26.38
N THR A 279 1.91 -19.60 26.78
CA THR A 279 1.24 -18.64 25.90
C THR A 279 2.18 -17.48 25.58
N LEU A 280 2.30 -17.09 24.30
CA LEU A 280 3.12 -15.95 23.91
C LEU A 280 2.42 -14.65 24.36
N LYS A 281 3.02 -13.97 25.34
CA LYS A 281 2.45 -12.73 25.91
C LYS A 281 3.14 -11.48 25.41
N ARG A 282 4.44 -11.55 25.08
CA ARG A 282 5.17 -10.36 24.60
C ARG A 282 6.13 -10.70 23.46
N VAL A 283 6.23 -9.79 22.50
CA VAL A 283 7.26 -9.79 21.46
C VAL A 283 8.04 -8.49 21.61
N GLU A 284 9.31 -8.60 21.95
CA GLU A 284 10.18 -7.46 22.17
C GLU A 284 11.25 -7.37 21.08
N THR A 285 11.62 -6.16 20.70
CA THR A 285 12.74 -5.90 19.78
C THR A 285 13.50 -4.65 20.18
N ILE A 286 14.78 -4.60 19.85
CA ILE A 286 15.61 -3.41 20.00
C ILE A 286 16.08 -3.01 18.61
N TYR A 287 15.73 -1.80 18.20
CA TYR A 287 16.10 -1.28 16.89
C TYR A 287 16.38 0.22 16.96
N PHE A 288 17.61 0.59 16.59
CA PHE A 288 17.99 1.98 16.40
C PHE A 288 18.13 2.25 14.92
N ALA A 289 17.25 3.11 14.37
CA ALA A 289 17.33 3.55 12.98
C ALA A 289 18.74 4.10 12.70
N PRO A 290 19.52 3.51 11.76
CA PRO A 290 20.88 3.95 11.57
C PRO A 290 20.93 5.32 10.90
N GLU A 291 21.85 6.18 11.37
CA GLU A 291 22.03 7.53 10.82
C GLU A 291 22.53 7.47 9.37
N VAL A 292 21.83 8.19 8.48
CA VAL A 292 22.25 8.32 7.08
C VAL A 292 23.43 9.27 6.99
N VAL A 293 24.57 8.78 6.51
CA VAL A 293 25.78 9.60 6.31
C VAL A 293 26.18 9.73 4.84
N LYS A 294 25.60 8.92 3.95
CA LYS A 294 25.97 8.85 2.55
C LYS A 294 24.77 8.55 1.67
N THR A 295 24.74 9.12 0.46
CA THR A 295 23.72 8.79 -0.54
C THR A 295 24.35 8.38 -1.87
N ILE A 296 23.75 7.39 -2.54
CA ILE A 296 24.14 6.93 -3.87
C ILE A 296 22.93 6.98 -4.79
N VAL A 297 23.10 7.53 -5.98
CA VAL A 297 22.06 7.55 -7.02
C VAL A 297 22.50 6.69 -8.18
N GLY A 298 21.62 5.81 -8.67
CA GLY A 298 21.95 4.88 -9.73
C GLY A 298 20.79 4.01 -10.17
N GLN A 299 21.06 3.09 -11.09
CA GLN A 299 20.09 2.11 -11.56
C GLN A 299 20.25 0.78 -10.80
N ILE A 300 19.17 0.25 -10.26
CA ILE A 300 19.16 -1.06 -9.61
C ILE A 300 19.41 -2.15 -10.67
N THR A 301 20.39 -3.01 -10.43
CA THR A 301 20.78 -4.09 -11.35
C THR A 301 20.46 -5.49 -10.81
N GLU A 302 20.36 -5.64 -9.50
CA GLU A 302 20.08 -6.91 -8.82
C GLU A 302 19.48 -6.64 -7.44
N ILE A 303 18.56 -7.49 -6.98
CA ILE A 303 17.92 -7.41 -5.66
C ILE A 303 17.84 -8.82 -5.09
N VAL A 304 18.28 -9.00 -3.85
CA VAL A 304 18.13 -10.25 -3.09
C VAL A 304 17.34 -9.93 -1.83
N LEU A 305 16.19 -10.58 -1.63
CA LEU A 305 15.28 -10.36 -0.50
C LEU A 305 15.12 -11.59 0.41
N THR A 306 16.10 -12.50 0.39
CA THR A 306 16.15 -13.67 1.27
C THR A 306 16.89 -13.32 2.57
N SER A 307 17.55 -14.28 3.22
CA SER A 307 18.19 -14.15 4.54
C SER A 307 19.14 -12.95 4.69
N ILE A 308 19.87 -12.58 3.63
CA ILE A 308 20.66 -11.34 3.62
C ILE A 308 20.10 -10.47 2.51
N LYS A 309 19.38 -9.42 2.88
CA LYS A 309 18.79 -8.48 1.94
C LYS A 309 19.89 -7.63 1.33
N THR A 310 19.99 -7.62 0.00
CA THR A 310 20.98 -6.80 -0.71
C THR A 310 20.38 -6.11 -1.92
N VAL A 311 20.89 -4.92 -2.22
CA VAL A 311 20.57 -4.17 -3.44
C VAL A 311 21.88 -3.85 -4.15
N LYS A 312 21.92 -4.18 -5.43
CA LYS A 312 23.04 -3.87 -6.31
C LYS A 312 22.68 -2.71 -7.22
N ILE A 313 23.50 -1.67 -7.23
CA ILE A 313 23.24 -0.44 -7.97
C ILE A 313 24.40 -0.09 -8.88
N GLU A 314 24.10 0.29 -10.12
CA GLU A 314 25.05 0.95 -11.02
C GLU A 314 24.99 2.46 -10.78
N ASN A 315 26.04 3.01 -10.19
CA ASN A 315 26.11 4.40 -9.76
C ASN A 315 26.17 5.34 -10.98
N SER A 316 25.24 6.30 -11.07
CA SER A 316 25.14 7.23 -12.20
C SER A 316 26.34 8.17 -12.36
N GLY A 317 27.09 8.44 -11.29
CA GLY A 317 28.27 9.30 -11.33
C GLY A 317 29.56 8.60 -11.75
N THR A 318 29.66 7.29 -11.51
CA THR A 318 30.90 6.52 -11.72
C THR A 318 30.77 5.38 -12.73
N ASN A 319 29.55 4.99 -13.10
CA ASN A 319 29.23 3.80 -13.89
C ASN A 319 29.82 2.50 -13.31
N LYS A 320 30.06 2.47 -12.00
CA LYS A 320 30.47 1.26 -11.28
C LYS A 320 29.27 0.64 -10.63
N THR A 321 29.25 -0.70 -10.64
CA THR A 321 28.24 -1.49 -9.94
C THR A 321 28.77 -1.88 -8.57
N GLU A 322 28.00 -1.59 -7.53
CA GLU A 322 28.30 -1.91 -6.13
C GLU A 322 27.11 -2.64 -5.49
N ILE A 323 27.39 -3.53 -4.54
CA ILE A 323 26.37 -4.29 -3.79
C ILE A 323 26.37 -3.78 -2.35
N TYR A 324 25.20 -3.50 -1.81
CA TYR A 324 25.01 -3.07 -0.44
C TYR A 324 24.04 -3.98 0.29
N SER A 325 24.31 -4.27 1.56
CA SER A 325 23.32 -4.86 2.45
C SER A 325 22.22 -3.85 2.75
N VAL A 326 21.02 -4.34 3.01
CA VAL A 326 19.85 -3.52 3.33
C VAL A 326 19.51 -3.74 4.79
N ASP A 327 19.37 -2.64 5.52
CA ASP A 327 18.93 -2.63 6.90
C ASP A 327 17.52 -3.25 7.01
N PRO A 328 17.23 -4.09 8.01
CA PRO A 328 15.89 -4.66 8.20
C PRO A 328 14.77 -3.62 8.29
N GLY A 329 15.05 -2.45 8.89
CA GLY A 329 14.14 -1.32 9.01
C GLY A 329 14.18 -0.36 7.82
N CYS A 330 14.84 -0.74 6.72
CA CYS A 330 15.01 0.13 5.56
C CYS A 330 13.66 0.64 5.03
N GLU A 331 13.51 1.97 5.00
CA GLU A 331 12.33 2.61 4.44
C GLU A 331 12.40 2.64 2.91
N VAL A 332 11.32 2.27 2.23
CA VAL A 332 11.24 2.34 0.77
C VAL A 332 10.15 3.31 0.38
N TYR A 333 10.47 4.26 -0.50
CA TYR A 333 9.52 5.22 -1.05
C TYR A 333 9.44 5.11 -2.56
N VAL A 334 8.21 5.04 -3.07
CA VAL A 334 7.91 5.12 -4.50
C VAL A 334 6.93 6.27 -4.69
N ASN A 335 7.30 7.27 -5.50
CA ASN A 335 6.50 8.49 -5.70
C ASN A 335 6.12 9.20 -4.38
N ASN A 336 7.06 9.25 -3.41
CA ASN A 336 6.86 9.77 -2.05
C ASN A 336 5.84 9.00 -1.19
N GLY A 337 5.29 7.89 -1.67
CA GLY A 337 4.49 6.95 -0.88
C GLY A 337 5.37 5.85 -0.28
N MET A 338 5.12 5.49 0.97
CA MET A 338 5.80 4.36 1.62
C MET A 338 5.44 3.05 0.92
N ALA A 339 6.43 2.19 0.73
CA ALA A 339 6.32 0.90 0.05
C ALA A 339 7.19 -0.17 0.73
N THR A 340 7.03 -1.42 0.30
CA THR A 340 7.86 -2.55 0.75
C THR A 340 9.03 -2.77 -0.21
N LEU A 341 10.14 -3.35 0.28
CA LEU A 341 11.28 -3.76 -0.56
C LEU A 341 10.89 -4.67 -1.75
N SER A 342 9.79 -5.42 -1.62
CA SER A 342 9.26 -6.28 -2.68
C SER A 342 8.74 -5.53 -3.91
N VAL A 343 8.52 -4.21 -3.82
CA VAL A 343 8.13 -3.38 -4.96
C VAL A 343 9.28 -3.12 -5.93
N LEU A 344 10.52 -3.15 -5.43
CA LEU A 344 11.71 -2.82 -6.21
C LEU A 344 11.88 -3.77 -7.39
N ARG A 345 12.34 -3.23 -8.51
CA ARG A 345 12.62 -3.96 -9.76
C ARG A 345 14.02 -3.64 -10.24
N THR A 346 14.58 -4.56 -11.01
CA THR A 346 15.77 -4.24 -11.80
C THR A 346 15.41 -3.17 -12.83
N LYS A 347 16.35 -2.27 -13.10
CA LYS A 347 16.25 -1.06 -13.92
C LYS A 347 15.59 0.16 -13.28
N ASP A 348 15.07 0.05 -12.07
CA ASP A 348 14.59 1.22 -11.32
C ASP A 348 15.76 2.18 -11.06
N ASN A 349 15.57 3.46 -11.32
CA ASN A 349 16.49 4.47 -10.84
C ASN A 349 16.16 4.77 -9.38
N ALA A 350 17.13 4.62 -8.48
CA ALA A 350 16.92 4.78 -7.05
C ALA A 350 18.02 5.62 -6.40
N ARG A 351 17.68 6.26 -5.29
CA ARG A 351 18.59 6.86 -4.33
C ARG A 351 18.67 5.93 -3.12
N LEU A 352 19.83 5.33 -2.91
CA LEU A 352 20.14 4.61 -1.67
C LEU A 352 20.70 5.61 -0.66
N HIS A 353 20.18 5.57 0.55
CA HIS A 353 20.70 6.27 1.72
C HIS A 353 21.42 5.23 2.58
N LEU A 354 22.68 5.49 2.89
CA LEU A 354 23.56 4.54 3.56
C LEU A 354 24.07 5.10 4.88
N ASP A 355 24.21 4.19 5.84
CA ASP A 355 24.84 4.45 7.13
C ASP A 355 26.38 4.51 7.02
N LYS A 356 27.04 4.72 8.17
CA LYS A 356 28.50 4.76 8.29
C LYS A 356 29.20 3.45 7.89
N ASN A 357 28.48 2.33 7.86
CA ASN A 357 28.97 1.02 7.49
C ASN A 357 28.66 0.64 6.03
N ASN A 358 28.03 1.54 5.26
CA ASN A 358 27.50 1.30 3.91
C ASN A 358 26.33 0.29 3.85
N VAL A 359 25.52 0.22 4.91
CA VAL A 359 24.23 -0.48 4.91
C VAL A 359 23.15 0.50 4.43
N VAL A 360 22.25 0.04 3.56
CA VAL A 360 21.15 0.85 3.02
C VAL A 360 20.03 0.95 4.04
N THR A 361 19.69 2.16 4.47
CA THR A 361 18.64 2.44 5.48
C THR A 361 17.40 3.09 4.88
N LYS A 362 17.51 3.66 3.67
CA LYS A 362 16.37 4.18 2.93
C LYS A 362 16.60 4.09 1.43
N ILE A 363 15.53 3.83 0.68
CA ILE A 363 15.53 3.76 -0.78
C ILE A 363 14.42 4.64 -1.33
N ASP A 364 14.78 5.72 -2.04
CA ASP A 364 13.82 6.49 -2.83
C ASP A 364 13.88 6.05 -4.29
N VAL A 365 12.79 5.53 -4.85
CA VAL A 365 12.69 5.25 -6.29
C VAL A 365 12.41 6.57 -7.02
N ILE A 366 13.33 6.96 -7.91
CA ILE A 366 13.40 8.30 -8.53
C ILE A 366 12.75 8.35 -9.92
N ASP A 367 12.79 7.30 -10.75
CA ASP A 367 12.24 7.39 -12.12
C ASP A 367 11.76 6.04 -12.68
N THR A 368 10.57 6.04 -13.26
CA THR A 368 10.02 4.99 -14.14
C THR A 368 9.87 5.59 -15.54
N ASN A 369 10.93 5.55 -16.35
CA ASN A 369 10.91 6.07 -17.72
C ASN A 369 10.67 4.94 -18.72
N VAL A 370 9.53 4.99 -19.41
CA VAL A 370 9.14 4.00 -20.44
C VAL A 370 8.95 4.73 -21.76
N GLU A 371 9.68 4.30 -22.81
CA GLU A 371 9.51 4.78 -24.17
C GLU A 371 9.01 3.65 -25.08
N PHE A 372 8.03 3.95 -25.93
CA PHE A 372 7.51 3.02 -26.94
C PHE A 372 7.06 3.75 -28.20
N SER A 373 6.94 3.02 -29.30
CA SER A 373 6.61 3.57 -30.62
C SER A 373 5.55 2.75 -31.35
N ASP A 374 4.81 1.93 -30.61
CA ASP A 374 3.80 1.02 -31.12
C ASP A 374 2.50 1.15 -30.31
N GLY A 375 1.40 1.27 -31.04
CA GLY A 375 0.07 1.36 -30.49
C GLY A 375 -0.85 2.25 -31.30
N ILE A 376 -2.14 2.18 -30.99
CA ILE A 376 -3.19 3.01 -31.57
C ILE A 376 -3.94 3.65 -30.40
N ILE A 377 -4.26 4.94 -30.49
CA ILE A 377 -5.15 5.57 -29.51
C ILE A 377 -6.51 4.89 -29.60
N ASN A 378 -6.89 4.15 -28.57
CA ASN A 378 -8.18 3.48 -28.49
C ASN A 378 -9.27 4.45 -28.02
N LYS A 379 -8.95 5.26 -27.02
CA LYS A 379 -9.87 6.23 -26.41
C LYS A 379 -9.12 7.44 -25.85
N LEU A 380 -9.78 8.60 -25.87
CA LEU A 380 -9.33 9.83 -25.25
C LEU A 380 -10.39 10.31 -24.25
N ASP A 381 -9.97 10.59 -23.03
CA ASP A 381 -10.79 11.26 -22.03
C ASP A 381 -10.21 12.64 -21.75
N TYR A 382 -10.87 13.66 -22.30
CA TYR A 382 -10.44 15.05 -22.19
C TYR A 382 -10.74 15.65 -20.82
N ASP A 383 -11.79 15.17 -20.15
CA ASP A 383 -12.20 15.68 -18.84
C ASP A 383 -11.23 15.16 -17.76
N GLU A 384 -10.85 13.88 -17.86
CA GLU A 384 -9.94 13.23 -16.90
C GLU A 384 -8.45 13.26 -17.31
N HIS A 385 -8.11 13.86 -18.46
CA HIS A 385 -6.74 13.91 -19.01
C HIS A 385 -6.09 12.52 -19.15
N LYS A 386 -6.81 11.57 -19.75
CA LYS A 386 -6.37 10.19 -19.96
C LYS A 386 -6.31 9.80 -21.44
N VAL A 387 -5.35 8.94 -21.77
CA VAL A 387 -5.22 8.30 -23.09
C VAL A 387 -5.18 6.80 -22.91
N GLU A 388 -6.06 6.10 -23.62
CA GLU A 388 -6.08 4.65 -23.70
C GLU A 388 -5.39 4.22 -25.01
N ILE A 389 -4.37 3.38 -24.92
CA ILE A 389 -3.55 2.92 -26.04
C ILE A 389 -3.71 1.41 -26.20
N LEU A 390 -4.18 0.99 -27.37
CA LEU A 390 -4.19 -0.41 -27.79
C LEU A 390 -2.81 -0.77 -28.36
N ARG A 391 -2.13 -1.70 -27.70
CA ARG A 391 -0.83 -2.23 -28.08
C ARG A 391 -0.91 -3.27 -29.18
N LYS A 392 0.23 -3.53 -29.81
CA LYS A 392 0.33 -4.50 -30.90
C LYS A 392 0.05 -5.94 -30.46
N ASP A 393 0.29 -6.26 -29.19
CA ASP A 393 -0.01 -7.56 -28.58
C ASP A 393 -1.49 -7.71 -28.17
N GLY A 394 -2.31 -6.68 -28.39
CA GLY A 394 -3.73 -6.65 -28.05
C GLY A 394 -4.02 -6.15 -26.63
N THR A 395 -3.00 -5.81 -25.84
CA THR A 395 -3.21 -5.21 -24.52
C THR A 395 -3.70 -3.77 -24.64
N VAL A 396 -4.54 -3.36 -23.71
CA VAL A 396 -5.10 -2.01 -23.63
C VAL A 396 -4.56 -1.36 -22.37
N GLU A 397 -3.80 -0.29 -22.52
CA GLU A 397 -3.16 0.42 -21.41
C GLU A 397 -3.72 1.83 -21.30
N THR A 398 -4.05 2.25 -20.08
CA THR A 398 -4.56 3.60 -19.80
C THR A 398 -3.51 4.41 -19.08
N TYR A 399 -3.20 5.59 -19.61
CA TYR A 399 -2.25 6.52 -19.03
C TYR A 399 -2.89 7.86 -18.71
N TYR A 400 -2.45 8.47 -17.61
CA TYR A 400 -2.68 9.88 -17.37
C TYR A 400 -1.73 10.72 -18.23
N VAL A 401 -2.08 11.97 -18.47
CA VAL A 401 -1.26 12.91 -19.24
C VAL A 401 -0.58 13.92 -18.31
N SER A 402 0.68 14.27 -18.61
CA SER A 402 1.43 15.33 -17.95
C SER A 402 0.81 16.71 -18.25
N ASP A 403 0.83 17.62 -17.28
CA ASP A 403 0.32 18.99 -17.47
C ASP A 403 1.11 19.76 -18.55
N ASP A 404 2.40 19.43 -18.71
CA ASP A 404 3.33 20.04 -19.68
C ASP A 404 3.57 19.15 -20.91
N ILE A 405 2.62 18.27 -21.26
CA ILE A 405 2.79 17.29 -22.34
C ILE A 405 3.20 17.93 -23.67
N ILE A 406 4.21 17.34 -24.31
CA ILE A 406 4.59 17.68 -25.69
C ILE A 406 3.83 16.78 -26.67
N VAL A 407 2.85 17.36 -27.38
CA VAL A 407 2.06 16.63 -28.39
C VAL A 407 2.46 17.03 -29.80
N THR A 408 2.69 16.04 -30.66
CA THR A 408 2.80 16.25 -32.11
C THR A 408 1.86 15.31 -32.86
N ARG A 409 1.16 15.85 -33.86
CA ARG A 409 0.30 15.08 -34.77
C ARG A 409 0.79 15.32 -36.19
N ASN A 410 1.06 14.26 -36.94
CA ASN A 410 1.62 14.35 -38.30
C ASN A 410 2.90 15.21 -38.39
N LYS A 411 3.79 15.05 -37.40
CA LYS A 411 5.08 15.77 -37.24
C LYS A 411 4.96 17.29 -37.05
N LYS A 412 3.77 17.80 -36.74
CA LYS A 412 3.54 19.21 -36.39
C LYS A 412 3.15 19.33 -34.92
N ASN A 413 3.52 20.44 -34.28
CA ASN A 413 3.06 20.75 -32.93
C ASN A 413 1.53 20.75 -32.88
N SER A 414 0.98 20.10 -31.87
CA SER A 414 -0.45 19.95 -31.65
C SER A 414 -0.73 19.94 -30.15
N ASN A 415 -2.00 19.74 -29.78
CA ASN A 415 -2.44 19.57 -28.40
C ASN A 415 -3.29 18.30 -28.28
N LEU A 416 -3.54 17.86 -27.05
CA LEU A 416 -4.31 16.65 -26.75
C LEU A 416 -5.72 16.69 -27.38
N SER A 417 -6.37 17.85 -27.39
CA SER A 417 -7.71 18.07 -27.96
C SER A 417 -7.84 17.84 -29.47
N ASN A 418 -6.71 17.75 -30.19
CA ASN A 418 -6.66 17.57 -31.64
C ASN A 418 -6.33 16.13 -32.05
N LEU A 419 -6.07 15.26 -31.07
CA LEU A 419 -5.83 13.84 -31.32
C LEU A 419 -7.18 13.13 -31.51
N LEU A 420 -7.16 12.05 -32.28
CA LEU A 420 -8.36 11.25 -32.54
C LEU A 420 -8.11 9.80 -32.10
N ALA A 421 -9.16 9.13 -31.63
CA ALA A 421 -9.15 7.68 -31.55
C ALA A 421 -8.86 7.13 -32.96
N GLY A 422 -7.99 6.13 -33.07
CA GLY A 422 -7.45 5.61 -34.32
C GLY A 422 -6.10 6.21 -34.75
N ASP A 423 -5.65 7.32 -34.14
CA ASP A 423 -4.31 7.85 -34.40
C ASP A 423 -3.23 6.82 -33.98
N LYS A 424 -2.24 6.61 -34.86
CA LYS A 424 -1.14 5.67 -34.64
C LYS A 424 -0.04 6.35 -33.82
N VAL A 425 0.36 5.72 -32.72
CA VAL A 425 1.44 6.23 -31.86
C VAL A 425 2.78 5.95 -32.53
N SER A 426 3.50 7.00 -32.91
CA SER A 426 4.84 6.89 -33.49
C SER A 426 5.94 7.01 -32.44
N LYS A 427 5.68 7.68 -31.31
CA LYS A 427 6.55 7.73 -30.13
C LYS A 427 5.76 8.20 -28.92
N CYS A 428 5.89 7.53 -27.79
CA CYS A 428 5.34 7.92 -26.51
C CYS A 428 6.42 7.78 -25.44
N ILE A 429 6.57 8.81 -24.62
CA ILE A 429 7.45 8.81 -23.45
C ILE A 429 6.56 8.94 -22.23
N VAL A 430 6.63 7.94 -21.36
CA VAL A 430 5.92 7.90 -20.08
C VAL A 430 6.94 8.09 -18.97
N ARG A 431 6.67 9.05 -18.09
CA ARG A 431 7.44 9.35 -16.88
C ARG A 431 6.49 9.37 -15.70
N TYR A 432 6.82 8.66 -14.63
CA TYR A 432 5.96 8.58 -13.43
C TYR A 432 4.52 8.14 -13.74
N ASN A 433 4.37 7.19 -14.67
CA ASN A 433 3.07 6.71 -15.18
C ASN A 433 2.16 7.79 -15.83
N LYS A 434 2.76 8.92 -16.25
CA LYS A 434 2.11 9.95 -17.07
C LYS A 434 2.79 10.09 -18.42
N ILE A 435 2.02 10.30 -19.47
CA ILE A 435 2.55 10.61 -20.79
C ILE A 435 3.12 12.03 -20.76
N ASP A 436 4.42 12.14 -20.97
CA ASP A 436 5.17 13.39 -21.02
C ASP A 436 5.37 13.87 -22.46
N SER A 437 5.46 12.94 -23.42
CA SER A 437 5.46 13.26 -24.84
C SER A 437 4.68 12.23 -25.63
N LEU A 438 3.82 12.71 -26.54
CA LEU A 438 3.02 11.88 -27.43
C LEU A 438 3.13 12.37 -28.87
N GLN A 439 3.72 11.53 -29.72
CA GLN A 439 3.82 11.76 -31.15
C GLN A 439 2.96 10.74 -31.87
N VAL A 440 2.04 11.23 -32.69
CA VAL A 440 1.10 10.40 -33.45
C VAL A 440 1.03 10.79 -34.92
N THR A 441 0.54 9.85 -35.73
CA THR A 441 0.24 10.05 -37.15
C THR A 441 -1.18 9.62 -37.43
N SER A 442 -1.87 10.34 -38.32
CA SER A 442 -3.22 10.01 -38.72
C SER A 442 -3.29 9.18 -40.01
N ASP A 443 -4.39 8.46 -40.17
CA ASP A 443 -4.66 7.65 -41.36
C ASP A 443 -5.85 8.26 -42.12
N ILE A 444 -5.60 8.79 -43.32
CA ILE A 444 -6.64 9.48 -44.11
C ILE A 444 -7.25 8.51 -45.11
N GLY A 445 -8.58 8.41 -45.09
CA GLY A 445 -9.35 7.58 -46.02
C GLY A 445 -10.48 8.36 -46.70
N SER A 446 -11.07 7.76 -47.72
CA SER A 446 -12.34 8.24 -48.29
C SER A 446 -13.23 7.07 -48.68
N THR A 447 -14.55 7.27 -48.58
CA THR A 447 -15.53 6.30 -49.06
C THR A 447 -16.78 6.99 -49.56
N THR A 448 -17.49 6.35 -50.48
CA THR A 448 -18.76 6.80 -51.05
C THR A 448 -19.87 5.84 -50.69
N GLY A 449 -21.08 6.35 -50.52
CA GLY A 449 -22.28 5.55 -50.27
C GLY A 449 -23.52 6.42 -50.09
N THR A 450 -24.53 5.85 -49.43
CA THR A 450 -25.80 6.53 -49.13
C THR A 450 -25.92 6.77 -47.64
N ILE A 451 -26.38 7.95 -47.24
CA ILE A 451 -26.64 8.28 -45.84
C ILE A 451 -27.92 7.60 -45.38
N THR A 452 -27.83 6.70 -44.40
CA THR A 452 -29.01 6.00 -43.84
C THR A 452 -29.33 6.38 -42.41
N GLU A 453 -28.37 6.96 -41.68
CA GLU A 453 -28.58 7.50 -40.35
C GLU A 453 -27.63 8.67 -40.08
N ILE A 454 -28.12 9.71 -39.40
CA ILE A 454 -27.30 10.79 -38.85
C ILE A 454 -27.67 10.94 -37.37
N LEU A 455 -26.70 10.77 -36.49
CA LEU A 455 -26.84 10.96 -35.05
C LEU A 455 -26.12 12.24 -34.63
N ILE A 456 -26.89 13.25 -34.21
CA ILE A 456 -26.35 14.50 -33.65
C ILE A 456 -26.49 14.46 -32.13
N ALA A 457 -25.41 14.05 -31.48
CA ALA A 457 -25.31 13.93 -30.02
C ALA A 457 -23.91 14.36 -29.55
N LYS A 458 -23.60 14.20 -28.26
CA LYS A 458 -22.25 14.42 -27.70
C LYS A 458 -21.19 13.63 -28.49
N GLU A 459 -21.55 12.42 -28.90
CA GLU A 459 -20.77 11.55 -29.80
C GLU A 459 -21.51 11.46 -31.15
N ALA A 460 -21.34 12.48 -31.98
CA ALA A 460 -22.03 12.54 -33.27
C ALA A 460 -21.49 11.48 -34.25
N SER A 461 -22.37 10.84 -35.01
CA SER A 461 -21.99 9.82 -35.99
C SER A 461 -22.87 9.83 -37.23
N ILE A 462 -22.38 9.25 -38.32
CA ILE A 462 -23.11 9.08 -39.58
C ILE A 462 -22.99 7.62 -40.04
N VAL A 463 -24.07 7.04 -40.56
CA VAL A 463 -24.06 5.71 -41.16
C VAL A 463 -24.08 5.85 -42.68
N ILE A 464 -23.07 5.26 -43.33
CA ILE A 464 -22.96 5.19 -44.78
C ILE A 464 -23.16 3.74 -45.21
N THR A 465 -24.15 3.53 -46.06
CA THR A 465 -24.41 2.24 -46.70
C THR A 465 -23.64 2.17 -48.02
N LYS A 466 -22.81 1.13 -48.18
CA LYS A 466 -22.08 0.85 -49.42
C LYS A 466 -22.23 -0.62 -49.76
N ASN A 467 -22.68 -0.94 -50.97
CA ASN A 467 -22.94 -2.31 -51.41
C ASN A 467 -23.88 -3.13 -50.48
N GLY A 468 -24.80 -2.44 -49.78
CA GLY A 468 -25.75 -3.06 -48.84
C GLY A 468 -25.17 -3.31 -47.43
N GLU A 469 -23.95 -2.88 -47.15
CA GLU A 469 -23.34 -2.94 -45.81
C GLU A 469 -23.34 -1.55 -45.17
N ASP A 470 -23.90 -1.46 -43.96
CA ASP A 470 -23.99 -0.23 -43.18
C ASP A 470 -22.76 -0.09 -42.29
N THR A 471 -22.01 1.00 -42.45
CA THR A 471 -20.88 1.31 -41.57
C THR A 471 -21.13 2.63 -40.85
N ARG A 472 -21.04 2.61 -39.52
CA ARG A 472 -21.14 3.81 -38.67
C ARG A 472 -19.77 4.44 -38.52
N TYR A 473 -19.68 5.74 -38.79
CA TYR A 473 -18.48 6.54 -38.62
C TYR A 473 -18.72 7.63 -37.58
N PRO A 474 -17.84 7.80 -36.57
CA PRO A 474 -17.89 8.97 -35.70
C PRO A 474 -17.55 10.23 -36.51
N MET A 475 -18.07 11.38 -36.12
CA MET A 475 -17.79 12.67 -36.77
C MET A 475 -16.84 13.52 -35.92
N THR A 476 -15.89 14.18 -36.58
CA THR A 476 -14.97 15.11 -35.91
C THR A 476 -15.67 16.42 -35.54
N LYS A 477 -15.12 17.13 -34.55
CA LYS A 477 -15.58 18.47 -34.19
C LYS A 477 -15.14 19.48 -35.26
N GLY A 478 -16.09 20.26 -35.79
CA GLY A 478 -15.81 21.19 -36.89
C GLY A 478 -15.68 20.52 -38.26
N ILE A 479 -16.35 19.37 -38.44
CA ILE A 479 -16.51 18.68 -39.72
C ILE A 479 -16.96 19.66 -40.80
N LYS A 480 -16.39 19.53 -42.01
CA LYS A 480 -16.82 20.33 -43.16
C LYS A 480 -17.89 19.57 -43.92
N VAL A 481 -18.99 20.24 -44.25
CA VAL A 481 -20.07 19.64 -45.01
C VAL A 481 -20.36 20.49 -46.23
N PHE A 482 -20.50 19.82 -47.38
CA PHE A 482 -20.83 20.47 -48.64
C PHE A 482 -22.06 19.82 -49.26
N LEU A 483 -23.04 20.62 -49.68
CA LEU A 483 -24.19 20.22 -50.48
C LEU A 483 -24.09 20.91 -51.84
N ASP A 484 -23.99 20.14 -52.91
CA ASP A 484 -23.81 20.66 -54.28
C ASP A 484 -22.64 21.68 -54.39
N ASP A 485 -21.52 21.34 -53.74
CA ASP A 485 -20.29 22.15 -53.62
C ASP A 485 -20.41 23.46 -52.81
N GLU A 486 -21.57 23.75 -52.21
CA GLU A 486 -21.74 24.84 -51.27
C GLU A 486 -21.60 24.35 -49.81
N GLU A 487 -20.83 25.07 -48.99
CA GLU A 487 -20.64 24.72 -47.57
C GLU A 487 -21.97 24.87 -46.81
N CYS A 488 -22.36 23.83 -46.07
CA CYS A 488 -23.62 23.76 -45.34
C CYS A 488 -23.42 23.13 -43.96
N GLU A 489 -24.49 23.02 -43.19
CA GLU A 489 -24.46 22.39 -41.87
C GLU A 489 -24.85 20.91 -41.98
N VAL A 490 -24.42 20.09 -41.01
CA VAL A 490 -24.83 18.67 -40.93
C VAL A 490 -26.37 18.54 -40.89
N TYR A 491 -27.08 19.53 -40.36
CA TYR A 491 -28.56 19.58 -40.31
C TYR A 491 -29.24 19.71 -41.68
N ASP A 492 -28.50 20.14 -42.70
CA ASP A 492 -29.02 20.29 -44.07
C ASP A 492 -29.03 18.97 -44.82
N LEU A 493 -28.31 17.97 -44.31
CA LEU A 493 -28.28 16.63 -44.86
C LEU A 493 -29.61 15.90 -44.65
N ARG A 494 -29.95 15.02 -45.58
CA ARG A 494 -31.13 14.15 -45.52
C ARG A 494 -30.70 12.70 -45.71
N LEU A 495 -31.53 11.80 -45.19
CA LEU A 495 -31.39 10.38 -45.46
C LEU A 495 -31.57 10.13 -46.97
N ASP A 496 -31.01 9.02 -47.44
CA ASP A 496 -31.01 8.56 -48.85
C ASP A 496 -30.20 9.42 -49.82
N MET A 497 -29.51 10.46 -49.33
CA MET A 497 -28.58 11.24 -50.14
C MET A 497 -27.27 10.46 -50.40
N SER A 498 -26.72 10.59 -51.60
CA SER A 498 -25.39 10.04 -51.92
C SER A 498 -24.32 10.96 -51.36
N ALA A 499 -23.41 10.40 -50.57
CA ALA A 499 -22.34 11.11 -49.91
C ALA A 499 -20.98 10.51 -50.21
N GLU A 500 -20.00 11.37 -50.43
CA GLU A 500 -18.58 11.08 -50.32
C GLU A 500 -18.08 11.60 -48.98
N ILE A 501 -17.53 10.72 -48.15
CA ILE A 501 -16.96 11.07 -46.86
C ILE A 501 -15.45 10.91 -46.88
N THR A 502 -14.75 11.85 -46.25
CA THR A 502 -13.32 11.75 -45.95
C THR A 502 -13.16 11.45 -44.47
N THR A 503 -12.33 10.46 -44.14
CA THR A 503 -12.03 10.09 -42.76
C THR A 503 -10.60 10.49 -42.38
N ASP A 504 -10.43 10.93 -41.14
CA ASP A 504 -9.16 11.18 -40.47
C ASP A 504 -9.09 10.26 -39.24
N SER A 505 -8.22 9.25 -39.30
CA SER A 505 -8.11 8.18 -38.29
C SER A 505 -9.43 7.45 -38.00
N GLY A 506 -10.26 7.28 -39.03
CA GLY A 506 -11.55 6.58 -38.93
C GLY A 506 -12.75 7.45 -38.55
N ALA A 507 -12.54 8.70 -38.11
CA ALA A 507 -13.61 9.68 -37.90
C ALA A 507 -13.81 10.55 -39.14
N VAL A 508 -15.05 10.91 -39.47
CA VAL A 508 -15.37 11.75 -40.63
C VAL A 508 -14.94 13.19 -40.38
N SER A 509 -14.10 13.72 -41.27
CA SER A 509 -13.61 15.10 -41.25
C SER A 509 -14.22 15.97 -42.35
N GLU A 510 -14.74 15.36 -43.42
CA GLU A 510 -15.45 16.05 -44.49
C GLU A 510 -16.58 15.18 -45.07
N ILE A 511 -17.72 15.79 -45.38
CA ILE A 511 -18.85 15.16 -46.07
C ILE A 511 -19.18 16.01 -47.30
N ARG A 512 -19.28 15.39 -48.48
CA ARG A 512 -19.78 16.01 -49.71
C ARG A 512 -21.00 15.26 -50.19
N VAL A 513 -22.09 15.99 -50.42
CA VAL A 513 -23.38 15.44 -50.82
C VAL A 513 -23.87 16.10 -52.09
N THR A 514 -24.57 15.34 -52.94
CA THR A 514 -25.20 15.86 -54.16
C THR A 514 -26.72 15.69 -54.06
N SER A 515 -27.49 16.73 -54.39
CA SER A 515 -28.96 16.66 -54.38
C SER A 515 -29.50 15.84 -55.57
N ALA A 516 -30.47 14.95 -55.30
CA ALA A 516 -31.19 14.24 -56.35
C ALA A 516 -32.31 15.14 -56.92
N GLN A 517 -32.23 15.54 -58.19
CA GLN A 517 -33.33 16.25 -58.86
C GLN A 517 -34.38 15.26 -59.36
N GLU A 518 -35.59 15.27 -58.79
CA GLU A 518 -36.72 14.52 -59.34
C GLU A 518 -37.29 15.22 -60.59
N ILE A 519 -37.10 14.58 -61.75
CA ILE A 519 -37.72 14.99 -63.01
C ILE A 519 -39.18 14.52 -63.00
N ALA A 520 -40.12 15.46 -63.12
CA ALA A 520 -41.56 15.18 -63.19
C ALA A 520 -42.12 15.51 -64.58
N GLN A 521 -43.12 14.73 -65.03
CA GLN A 521 -43.78 14.92 -66.32
C GLN A 521 -45.29 15.01 -66.13
N ILE A 522 -45.91 15.95 -66.84
CA ILE A 522 -47.37 16.11 -66.88
C ILE A 522 -47.80 16.27 -68.34
N SER A 523 -48.99 15.75 -68.66
CA SER A 523 -49.60 15.97 -69.97
C SER A 523 -51.10 16.19 -69.85
N GLY A 524 -51.65 17.03 -70.71
CA GLY A 524 -53.05 17.41 -70.63
C GLY A 524 -53.42 18.62 -71.47
N ILE A 525 -54.66 19.09 -71.30
CA ILE A 525 -55.21 20.22 -72.04
C ILE A 525 -55.00 21.51 -71.23
N VAL A 526 -54.54 22.56 -71.89
CA VAL A 526 -54.37 23.88 -71.27
C VAL A 526 -55.74 24.52 -71.03
N GLU A 527 -56.08 24.75 -69.77
CA GLU A 527 -57.34 25.41 -69.35
C GLU A 527 -57.20 26.92 -69.20
N VAL A 528 -56.02 27.39 -68.76
CA VAL A 528 -55.75 28.81 -68.54
C VAL A 528 -54.32 29.12 -68.97
N VAL A 529 -54.12 30.24 -69.65
CA VAL A 529 -52.79 30.80 -69.96
C VAL A 529 -52.68 32.18 -69.35
N ASN A 530 -51.68 32.40 -68.48
CA ASN A 530 -51.40 33.71 -67.90
C ASN A 530 -49.94 34.13 -68.18
N PRO A 531 -49.69 34.82 -69.31
CA PRO A 531 -48.35 35.27 -69.66
C PRO A 531 -47.77 36.31 -68.70
N SER A 532 -48.61 37.14 -68.07
CA SER A 532 -48.15 38.21 -67.17
C SER A 532 -47.60 37.67 -65.86
N TYR A 533 -48.13 36.54 -65.39
CA TYR A 533 -47.68 35.85 -64.18
C TYR A 533 -46.86 34.59 -64.46
N GLY A 534 -46.57 34.31 -65.74
CA GLY A 534 -45.68 33.22 -66.16
C GLY A 534 -46.19 31.83 -65.79
N PHE A 535 -47.48 31.53 -65.96
CA PHE A 535 -48.00 30.18 -65.73
C PHE A 535 -49.10 29.77 -66.72
N ILE A 536 -49.28 28.45 -66.84
CA ILE A 536 -50.43 27.81 -67.48
C ILE A 536 -51.08 26.85 -66.48
N ASN A 537 -52.40 26.65 -66.57
CA ASN A 537 -53.07 25.54 -65.89
C ASN A 537 -53.33 24.43 -66.89
N VAL A 538 -52.89 23.23 -66.59
CA VAL A 538 -53.04 22.04 -67.44
C VAL A 538 -53.99 21.08 -66.73
N LYS A 539 -55.13 20.79 -67.36
CA LYS A 539 -55.99 19.69 -66.94
C LYS A 539 -55.35 18.38 -67.40
N THR A 540 -54.87 17.60 -66.44
CA THR A 540 -54.25 16.32 -66.70
C THR A 540 -55.27 15.33 -67.28
N THR A 541 -54.78 14.23 -67.86
CA THR A 541 -55.62 13.12 -68.34
C THR A 541 -56.49 12.47 -67.25
N THR A 542 -56.13 12.67 -65.97
CA THR A 542 -56.93 12.22 -64.81
C THR A 542 -58.03 13.21 -64.42
N GLY A 543 -58.15 14.34 -65.12
CA GLY A 543 -59.20 15.34 -64.94
C GLY A 543 -58.89 16.41 -63.87
N GLN A 544 -57.74 16.34 -63.20
CA GLN A 544 -57.30 17.34 -62.22
C GLN A 544 -56.60 18.51 -62.91
N SER A 545 -56.86 19.74 -62.45
CA SER A 545 -56.19 20.94 -62.97
C SER A 545 -54.91 21.20 -62.17
N GLN A 546 -53.77 21.23 -62.85
CA GLN A 546 -52.45 21.48 -62.27
C GLN A 546 -51.88 22.80 -62.79
N GLN A 547 -51.46 23.68 -61.90
CA GLN A 547 -50.74 24.90 -62.27
C GLN A 547 -49.27 24.60 -62.57
N VAL A 548 -48.77 25.17 -63.66
CA VAL A 548 -47.45 24.96 -64.23
C VAL A 548 -46.81 26.33 -64.47
N PHE A 549 -45.74 26.62 -63.75
CA PHE A 549 -44.97 27.84 -63.94
C PHE A 549 -44.00 27.68 -65.12
N VAL A 550 -43.98 28.71 -65.95
CA VAL A 550 -43.22 28.79 -67.19
C VAL A 550 -42.31 30.01 -67.07
N SER A 551 -41.01 29.78 -66.95
CA SER A 551 -40.01 30.85 -66.87
C SER A 551 -39.45 31.18 -68.25
N ASP A 552 -38.66 32.25 -68.34
CA ASP A 552 -37.98 32.64 -69.59
C ASP A 552 -36.96 31.59 -70.06
N SER A 553 -36.51 30.69 -69.17
CA SER A 553 -35.63 29.58 -69.50
C SER A 553 -36.37 28.31 -69.95
N THR A 554 -37.70 28.25 -69.82
CA THR A 554 -38.49 27.10 -70.26
C THR A 554 -38.43 26.98 -71.78
N LYS A 555 -37.97 25.82 -72.28
CA LYS A 555 -37.94 25.56 -73.71
C LYS A 555 -39.35 25.18 -74.19
N ILE A 556 -39.94 26.00 -75.05
CA ILE A 556 -41.27 25.73 -75.60
C ILE A 556 -41.13 25.39 -77.08
N THR A 557 -41.69 24.27 -77.50
CA THR A 557 -41.68 23.81 -78.89
C THR A 557 -43.09 23.38 -79.33
N ALA A 558 -43.33 23.37 -80.64
CA ALA A 558 -44.53 22.81 -81.25
C ALA A 558 -44.11 21.79 -82.31
N ASP A 559 -44.81 20.65 -82.36
CA ASP A 559 -44.69 19.62 -83.40
C ASP A 559 -43.26 19.09 -83.65
N GLY A 560 -42.50 18.86 -82.56
CA GLY A 560 -41.15 18.27 -82.62
C GLY A 560 -40.09 19.11 -83.34
N ALA A 561 -40.42 20.31 -83.83
CA ALA A 561 -39.49 21.21 -84.48
C ALA A 561 -38.75 22.08 -83.45
N ILE A 562 -37.41 21.96 -83.39
CA ILE A 562 -36.54 22.67 -82.45
C ILE A 562 -36.25 24.12 -82.89
N THR A 563 -36.63 24.50 -84.12
CA THR A 563 -36.30 25.81 -84.69
C THR A 563 -37.49 26.74 -84.71
N GLY A 564 -37.51 27.66 -83.74
CA GLY A 564 -38.43 28.79 -83.64
C GLY A 564 -38.63 29.14 -82.16
N THR A 565 -38.29 30.35 -81.74
CA THR A 565 -38.42 30.76 -80.33
C THR A 565 -39.90 30.93 -79.98
N LYS A 566 -40.50 29.91 -79.39
CA LYS A 566 -41.83 30.02 -78.78
C LYS A 566 -41.67 30.50 -77.34
N THR A 567 -42.66 31.26 -76.88
CA THR A 567 -42.79 31.76 -75.51
C THR A 567 -44.15 31.33 -74.98
N ILE A 568 -44.42 31.55 -73.68
CA ILE A 568 -45.72 31.24 -73.09
C ILE A 568 -46.89 31.89 -73.84
N LYS A 569 -46.67 33.04 -74.50
CA LYS A 569 -47.67 33.74 -75.34
C LYS A 569 -48.11 32.93 -76.57
N ASN A 570 -47.38 31.87 -76.92
CA ASN A 570 -47.71 30.99 -78.04
C ASN A 570 -48.58 29.80 -77.64
N ILE A 571 -48.75 29.55 -76.33
CA ILE A 571 -49.67 28.54 -75.82
C ILE A 571 -51.06 29.17 -75.73
N ARG A 572 -52.10 28.43 -76.15
CA ARG A 572 -53.50 28.86 -76.11
C ARG A 572 -54.32 27.93 -75.24
N GLU A 573 -55.41 28.45 -74.69
CA GLU A 573 -56.41 27.61 -74.04
C GLU A 573 -57.00 26.62 -75.07
N GLY A 574 -57.06 25.35 -74.69
CA GLY A 574 -57.44 24.24 -75.56
C GLY A 574 -56.27 23.48 -76.18
N ASP A 575 -55.03 24.00 -76.13
CA ASP A 575 -53.85 23.27 -76.63
C ASP A 575 -53.59 22.02 -75.77
N TYR A 576 -53.20 20.91 -76.39
CA TYR A 576 -52.67 19.75 -75.65
C TYR A 576 -51.16 19.92 -75.48
N VAL A 577 -50.66 19.79 -74.25
CA VAL A 577 -49.25 19.97 -73.94
C VAL A 577 -48.65 18.77 -73.22
N PHE A 578 -47.38 18.50 -73.51
CA PHE A 578 -46.51 17.63 -72.72
C PHE A 578 -45.45 18.48 -72.03
N VAL A 579 -45.44 18.48 -70.71
CA VAL A 579 -44.54 19.31 -69.91
C VAL A 579 -43.60 18.42 -69.12
N ILE A 580 -42.30 18.68 -69.27
CA ILE A 580 -41.23 18.13 -68.44
C ILE A 580 -40.78 19.23 -67.50
N GLY A 581 -40.59 18.92 -66.23
CA GLY A 581 -40.23 19.89 -65.22
C GLY A 581 -39.83 19.25 -63.91
N LYS A 582 -39.94 20.03 -62.84
CA LYS A 582 -39.68 19.60 -61.47
C LYS A 582 -40.65 20.26 -60.50
N MET A 583 -40.91 19.60 -59.38
CA MET A 583 -41.63 20.21 -58.27
C MET A 583 -40.67 21.05 -57.43
N VAL A 584 -41.00 22.33 -57.24
CA VAL A 584 -40.23 23.25 -56.39
C VAL A 584 -41.22 23.92 -55.45
N ASN A 585 -41.07 23.68 -54.14
CA ASN A 585 -41.90 24.26 -53.09
C ASN A 585 -43.43 24.09 -53.32
N GLY A 586 -43.84 22.90 -53.79
CA GLY A 586 -45.25 22.59 -54.06
C GLY A 586 -45.81 23.13 -55.39
N ALA A 587 -45.00 23.83 -56.18
CA ALA A 587 -45.36 24.32 -57.51
C ALA A 587 -44.59 23.58 -58.60
N PHE A 588 -45.25 23.26 -59.72
CA PHE A 588 -44.60 22.60 -60.86
C PHE A 588 -43.90 23.66 -61.73
N GLN A 589 -42.59 23.58 -61.89
CA GLN A 589 -41.82 24.44 -62.78
C GLN A 589 -41.43 23.69 -64.05
N ALA A 590 -41.85 24.20 -65.20
CA ALA A 590 -41.56 23.61 -66.50
C ALA A 590 -40.13 23.89 -66.94
N THR A 591 -39.39 22.85 -67.32
CA THR A 591 -38.12 22.98 -68.04
C THR A 591 -38.35 22.92 -69.55
N THR A 592 -39.28 22.07 -70.00
CA THR A 592 -39.66 21.95 -71.41
C THR A 592 -41.18 21.81 -71.55
N ILE A 593 -41.79 22.51 -72.49
CA ILE A 593 -43.18 22.35 -72.89
C ILE A 593 -43.23 22.04 -74.38
N VAL A 594 -43.91 20.96 -74.73
CA VAL A 594 -44.19 20.59 -76.12
C VAL A 594 -45.67 20.76 -76.36
N ILE A 595 -46.05 21.65 -77.28
CA ILE A 595 -47.42 21.83 -77.77
C ILE A 595 -47.67 20.78 -78.86
N VAL A 596 -48.73 20.00 -78.71
CA VAL A 596 -49.13 18.95 -79.64
C VAL A 596 -50.32 19.46 -80.45
N ASP A 597 -50.16 19.58 -81.78
CA ASP A 597 -51.23 20.06 -82.66
C ASP A 597 -52.35 19.01 -82.78
N ASN A 598 -53.57 19.39 -82.38
CA ASN A 598 -54.79 18.64 -82.65
C ASN A 598 -55.37 19.11 -83.99
N ASN A 599 -55.02 18.43 -85.10
CA ASN A 599 -55.79 18.55 -86.34
C ASN A 599 -57.12 17.82 -86.23
#